data_AF-A0A2R6EW91-F1
#
_entry.id   AF-A0A2R6EW91-F1
#
_cell.length_a   1.000
_cell.length_b   1.000
_cell.length_c   1.000
_cell.angle_alpha   90.00
_cell.angle_beta   90.00
_cell.angle_gamma   90.00
#
_symmetry.space_group_name_H-M   'P 1'
#
loop_
_entity.id
_entity.type
_entity.pdbx_description
1 polymer ?
#
loop_
_entity_poly.entity_id
_entity_poly.type
_entity_poly.pdbx_seq_one_letter_code
_entity_poly.pdbx_strand_id
1 'polypeptide(L)' 'MSDTDGEPGPDPERAELLREIARDVRGDSSESELVAAMLYRVSDLYDPDEETTPEAVYRNMRNILRVTERGTLARD' A
#
# COMPACT_ATOMS: atom_id res chain seq x y z
N MET A 1 16.69 19.74 14.53
CA MET A 1 15.94 19.04 13.47
C MET A 1 15.78 17.62 13.94
N SER A 2 14.68 17.31 14.61
CA SER A 2 14.39 15.95 15.07
C SER A 2 12.92 15.70 14.83
N ASP A 3 12.60 15.47 13.56
CA ASP A 3 11.33 14.88 13.18
C ASP A 3 11.64 13.70 12.25
N THR A 4 11.15 12.54 12.63
CA THR A 4 10.75 11.43 11.73
C THR A 4 11.85 10.50 11.21
N ASP A 5 12.29 9.58 12.06
CA ASP A 5 12.71 8.21 11.65
C ASP A 5 12.17 7.18 12.68
N GLY A 6 10.99 7.46 13.24
CA GLY A 6 10.28 6.55 14.14
C GLY A 6 9.29 5.72 13.34
N GLU A 7 9.20 4.42 13.64
CA GLU A 7 8.11 3.54 13.18
C GLU A 7 6.76 4.29 13.28
N PRO A 8 5.88 4.17 12.26
CA PRO A 8 4.57 4.80 12.30
C PRO A 8 3.83 4.37 13.57
N GLY A 9 3.40 5.34 14.37
CA GLY A 9 2.51 5.09 15.50
C GLY A 9 1.07 4.88 15.01
N PRO A 10 0.20 4.30 15.86
CA PRO A 10 -1.21 4.11 15.51
C PRO A 10 -1.89 5.46 15.27
N ASP A 11 -2.59 5.56 14.14
CA ASP A 11 -3.33 6.75 13.68
C ASP A 11 -4.56 6.30 12.86
N PRO A 12 -5.68 5.97 13.54
CA PRO A 12 -6.88 5.47 12.88
C PRO A 12 -7.50 6.45 11.87
N GLU A 13 -7.34 7.76 12.10
CA GLU A 13 -7.84 8.78 11.16
C GLU A 13 -7.06 8.74 9.84
N ARG A 14 -5.73 8.60 9.92
CA ARG A 14 -4.89 8.42 8.74
C ARG A 14 -5.14 7.09 8.04
N ALA A 15 -5.38 6.00 8.79
CA ALA A 15 -5.76 4.72 8.22
C ALA A 15 -7.05 4.85 7.39
N GLU A 16 -8.11 5.45 7.95
CA GLU A 16 -9.37 5.62 7.23
C GLU A 16 -9.25 6.56 6.03
N LEU A 17 -8.49 7.65 6.15
CA LEU A 17 -8.26 8.57 5.02
C LEU A 17 -7.56 7.85 3.85
N LEU A 18 -6.55 7.04 4.13
CA LEU A 18 -5.87 6.25 3.10
C LEU A 18 -6.82 5.23 2.45
N ARG A 19 -7.73 4.64 3.23
CA ARG A 19 -8.76 3.72 2.74
C ARG A 19 -9.81 4.43 1.89
N GLU A 20 -10.20 5.65 2.23
CA GLU A 20 -11.07 6.50 1.42
C GLU A 20 -10.43 6.80 0.07
N ILE A 21 -9.19 7.30 0.06
CA ILE A 21 -8.45 7.58 -1.18
C ILE A 21 -8.27 6.31 -2.00
N ALA A 22 -8.02 5.16 -1.36
CA ALA A 22 -7.91 3.88 -2.06
C ALA A 22 -9.22 3.50 -2.79
N ARG A 23 -10.39 3.77 -2.19
CA ARG A 23 -11.69 3.54 -2.83
C ARG A 23 -11.88 4.47 -4.02
N ASP A 24 -11.50 5.74 -3.89
CA ASP A 24 -11.66 6.75 -4.94
C ASP A 24 -10.75 6.52 -6.15
N VAL A 25 -9.51 6.08 -5.91
CA VAL A 25 -8.53 5.82 -6.98
C VAL A 25 -8.84 4.51 -7.72
N ARG A 26 -9.56 3.58 -7.10
CA ARG A 26 -9.84 2.27 -7.69
C ARG A 26 -10.78 2.39 -8.89
N GLY A 27 -10.23 2.24 -10.09
CA GLY A 27 -10.97 2.16 -11.35
C GLY A 27 -10.87 0.76 -11.98
N ASP A 28 -11.15 0.69 -13.28
CA ASP A 28 -11.20 -0.58 -14.04
C ASP A 28 -9.84 -1.01 -14.62
N SER A 29 -8.78 -0.21 -14.45
CA SER A 29 -7.45 -0.57 -14.95
C SER A 29 -6.66 -1.34 -13.88
N SER A 30 -5.87 -2.32 -14.32
CA SER A 30 -4.98 -3.06 -13.41
C SER A 30 -3.98 -2.15 -12.68
N GLU A 31 -3.62 -1.01 -13.27
CA GLU A 31 -2.79 0.01 -12.62
C GLU A 31 -3.54 0.71 -11.48
N SER A 32 -4.79 1.10 -11.71
CA SER A 32 -5.62 1.74 -10.68
C SER A 32 -5.93 0.79 -9.51
N GLU A 33 -6.17 -0.49 -9.79
CA GLU A 33 -6.33 -1.52 -8.77
C GLU A 33 -5.05 -1.72 -7.95
N LEU A 34 -3.89 -1.67 -8.60
CA LEU A 34 -2.59 -1.79 -7.93
C LEU A 34 -2.33 -0.61 -6.99
N VAL A 35 -2.63 0.62 -7.41
CA VAL A 35 -2.47 1.80 -6.57
C VAL A 35 -3.42 1.74 -5.37
N ALA A 36 -4.68 1.35 -5.58
CA ALA A 36 -5.63 1.15 -4.48
C ALA A 36 -5.13 0.09 -3.48
N ALA A 37 -4.64 -1.05 -3.96
CA ALA A 37 -4.09 -2.10 -3.11
C ALA A 37 -2.87 -1.63 -2.29
N MET A 38 -1.99 -0.82 -2.89
CA MET A 38 -0.86 -0.21 -2.19
C MET A 38 -1.34 0.71 -1.06
N LEU A 39 -2.33 1.56 -1.32
CA LEU A 39 -2.89 2.48 -0.32
C LEU A 39 -3.52 1.74 0.86
N TYR A 40 -4.28 0.67 0.59
CA TYR A 40 -4.77 -0.21 1.65
C TYR A 40 -3.63 -0.78 2.49
N ARG A 41 -2.58 -1.29 1.84
CA ARG A 41 -1.48 -1.92 2.56
C ARG A 41 -0.65 -0.93 3.40
N VAL A 42 -0.57 0.32 2.96
CA VAL A 42 0.03 1.41 3.75
C VAL A 42 -0.91 1.84 4.88
N SER A 43 -2.23 1.80 4.69
CA SER A 43 -3.21 2.13 5.74
C SER A 43 -3.08 1.23 6.97
N ASP A 44 -2.76 -0.06 6.75
CA ASP A 44 -2.55 -1.03 7.83
C ASP A 44 -1.45 -0.57 8.81
N LEU A 45 -0.44 0.20 8.35
CA LEU A 45 0.65 0.69 9.20
C LEU A 45 0.17 1.64 10.31
N TYR A 46 -1.02 2.21 10.14
CA TYR A 46 -1.61 3.16 11.07
C TYR A 46 -2.80 2.54 11.84
N ASP A 47 -3.24 1.34 11.48
CA ASP A 47 -4.36 0.67 12.12
C ASP A 47 -3.86 -0.10 13.37
N PRO A 48 -4.31 0.25 14.59
CA PRO A 48 -3.89 -0.42 15.81
C PRO A 48 -4.32 -1.88 15.89
N ASP A 49 -5.30 -2.31 15.08
CA ASP A 49 -5.80 -3.68 15.04
C ASP A 49 -5.06 -4.55 14.00
N GLU A 50 -4.18 -3.95 13.18
CA GLU A 50 -3.40 -4.65 12.16
C GLU A 50 -1.95 -4.89 12.58
N GLU A 51 -1.47 -6.13 12.39
CA GLU A 51 -0.07 -6.49 12.60
C GLU A 51 0.69 -6.36 11.29
N THR A 52 1.22 -5.17 11.01
CA THR A 52 2.03 -4.91 9.81
C THR A 52 3.27 -4.08 10.11
N THR A 53 4.23 -4.09 9.20
CA THR A 53 5.46 -3.31 9.31
C THR A 53 5.82 -2.69 7.96
N PRO A 54 6.57 -1.57 7.93
CA PRO A 54 7.03 -0.97 6.67
C PRO A 54 7.78 -1.97 5.78
N GLU A 55 8.60 -2.85 6.38
CA GLU A 55 9.29 -3.91 5.65
C GLU A 55 8.32 -4.92 5.01
N ALA A 56 7.26 -5.31 5.72
CA ALA A 56 6.26 -6.24 5.20
C ALA A 56 5.51 -5.61 4.00
N VAL A 57 5.15 -4.33 4.08
CA VAL A 57 4.56 -3.57 2.97
C VAL A 57 5.51 -3.55 1.77
N TYR A 58 6.78 -3.19 1.98
CA TYR A 58 7.78 -3.14 0.91
C TYR A 58 7.98 -4.50 0.22
N ARG A 59 8.16 -5.58 1.00
CA ARG A 59 8.34 -6.93 0.45
C ARG A 59 7.13 -7.38 -0.36
N ASN A 60 5.92 -7.11 0.13
CA ASN A 60 4.68 -7.43 -0.59
C ASN A 60 4.62 -6.69 -1.93
N MET A 61 4.78 -5.37 -1.93
CA MET A 61 4.73 -4.56 -3.16
C MET A 61 5.80 -4.94 -4.18
N ARG A 62 7.02 -5.19 -3.71
CA ARG A 62 8.13 -5.61 -4.58
C ARG A 62 7.84 -6.93 -5.28
N ASN A 63 7.18 -7.87 -4.59
CA ASN A 63 6.79 -9.14 -5.19
C ASN A 63 5.68 -8.94 -6.22
N ILE A 64 4.67 -8.12 -5.92
CA ILE A 64 3.57 -7.81 -6.86
C ILE A 64 4.14 -7.21 -8.14
N LEU A 65 4.93 -6.12 -8.05
CA LEU A 65 5.51 -5.46 -9.22
C LEU A 65 6.34 -6.40 -10.10
N ARG A 66 7.16 -7.27 -9.50
CA ARG A 66 7.95 -8.27 -10.23
C ARG A 66 7.10 -9.28 -10.99
N VAL A 67 5.95 -9.66 -10.44
CA VAL A 67 5.02 -10.58 -11.10
C VAL A 67 4.29 -9.86 -12.23
N THR A 68 3.85 -8.63 -11.99
CA THR A 68 3.18 -7.81 -13.01
C THR A 68 4.11 -7.55 -14.20
N GLU A 69 5.36 -7.14 -13.97
CA GLU A 69 6.37 -6.93 -15.03
C GLU A 69 6.60 -8.16 -15.90
N ARG A 70 6.68 -9.36 -15.29
CA ARG A 70 6.83 -10.62 -16.03
C ARG A 70 5.57 -10.99 -16.83
N GLY A 71 4.40 -10.66 -16.32
CA GLY A 71 3.12 -10.88 -17.01
C GLY A 71 2.94 -9.98 -18.22
N THR A 72 3.44 -8.74 -18.17
CA THR A 72 3.43 -7.81 -19.31
C THR A 72 4.44 -8.23 -20.38
N LEU A 73 5.66 -8.62 -20.00
CA LEU A 73 6.71 -9.08 -20.92
C LEU A 73 6.40 -10.41 -21.64
N ALA A 74 5.49 -11.23 -21.11
CA ALA A 74 5.07 -12.49 -21.75
C ALA A 74 3.97 -12.30 -22.80
N ARG A 75 3.44 -11.07 -22.95
CA ARG A 75 2.37 -10.73 -23.90
C ARG A 75 2.86 -10.00 -25.15
N ASP A 76 4.17 -9.79 -25.28
CA ASP A 76 4.85 -9.22 -26.45
C ASP A 76 5.63 -10.29 -27.24
#